data_AF-A0A5H7WWL0-F1
#
_entry.id   AF-A0A5H7WWL0-F1
#
_cell.length_a   1.000
_cell.length_b   1.000
_cell.length_c   1.000
_cell.angle_alpha   90.00
_cell.angle_beta   90.00
_cell.angle_gamma   90.00
#
_symmetry.space_group_name_H-M   'P 1'
#
loop_
_entity.id
_entity.type
_entity.pdbx_description
1 polymer ?
#
loop_
_entity_poly.entity_id
_entity_poly.type
_entity_poly.pdbx_seq_one_letter_code
_entity_poly.pdbx_strand_id
1 'polypeptide(L)'
;MASANKNAKSQLFTVRVPHEVVSNMEALKYDGESSAGFIVTAMQGEVARRQLKESGADKLATQLTNALEALERIGEVGTQAGEQLRKLVNIARDEAAQLKGDKR
;
A
#
# COMPACT_ATOMS: atom_id res chain seq x y z
N MET A 1 2.47 -24.57 -27.21
CA MET A 1 2.19 -24.57 -28.66
C MET A 1 2.24 -23.15 -29.17
N ALA A 2 3.18 -22.81 -30.06
CA ALA A 2 3.18 -21.52 -30.75
C ALA A 2 2.05 -21.53 -31.79
N SER A 3 1.25 -20.46 -31.84
CA SER A 3 0.29 -20.23 -32.93
C SER A 3 0.84 -19.14 -33.84
N ALA A 4 0.26 -18.98 -35.03
CA ALA A 4 0.66 -17.91 -35.97
C ALA A 4 0.66 -16.51 -35.31
N ASN A 5 -0.18 -16.31 -34.30
CA ASN A 5 -0.37 -15.02 -33.64
C ASN A 5 0.29 -14.91 -32.26
N LYS A 6 0.93 -15.98 -31.74
CA LYS A 6 1.56 -15.96 -30.41
C LYS A 6 2.76 -16.89 -30.34
N ASN A 7 3.90 -16.35 -29.95
CA ASN A 7 5.12 -17.10 -29.63
C ASN A 7 5.62 -16.76 -28.21
N ALA A 8 6.79 -17.27 -27.84
CA ALA A 8 7.37 -17.08 -26.51
C ALA A 8 7.76 -15.62 -26.18
N LYS A 9 7.93 -14.77 -27.19
CA LYS A 9 8.41 -13.38 -27.07
C LYS A 9 7.36 -12.33 -27.44
N SER A 10 6.36 -12.65 -28.26
CA SER A 10 5.38 -11.69 -28.74
C SER A 10 4.03 -12.30 -29.07
N GLN A 11 3.00 -11.44 -29.08
CA GLN A 11 1.64 -11.75 -29.50
C GLN A 11 1.15 -10.66 -30.44
N LEU A 12 0.50 -11.06 -31.54
CA LEU A 12 -0.11 -10.16 -32.51
C LEU A 12 -1.54 -9.81 -32.09
N PHE A 13 -1.91 -8.55 -32.27
CA PHE A 13 -3.25 -8.02 -32.05
C PHE A 13 -3.72 -7.27 -33.30
N THR A 14 -4.95 -7.54 -33.74
CA THR A 14 -5.58 -6.83 -34.87
C THR A 14 -6.73 -6.00 -34.34
N VAL A 15 -6.59 -4.68 -34.36
CA VAL A 15 -7.61 -3.74 -33.87
C VAL A 15 -7.68 -2.55 -34.82
N ARG A 16 -8.89 -1.99 -35.01
CA ARG A 16 -9.06 -0.74 -35.76
C ARG A 16 -8.78 0.43 -34.83
N VAL A 17 -7.90 1.33 -35.25
CA VAL A 17 -7.57 2.57 -34.53
C VAL A 17 -8.16 3.75 -35.30
N PRO A 18 -8.88 4.68 -34.65
CA PRO A 18 -9.43 5.86 -35.32
C PRO A 18 -8.36 6.68 -36.04
N HIS A 19 -8.71 7.26 -37.19
CA HIS A 19 -7.77 8.05 -38.01
C HIS A 19 -7.15 9.23 -37.25
N GLU A 20 -7.92 9.91 -36.41
CA GLU A 20 -7.41 11.00 -35.57
C GLU A 20 -6.29 10.54 -34.63
N VAL A 21 -6.45 9.37 -34.00
CA VAL A 21 -5.44 8.80 -33.10
C VAL A 21 -4.18 8.42 -33.87
N VAL A 22 -4.33 7.86 -35.08
CA VAL A 22 -3.18 7.55 -35.95
C VAL A 22 -2.46 8.83 -36.38
N SER A 23 -3.21 9.86 -36.77
CA SER A 23 -2.65 11.17 -37.15
C SER A 23 -1.86 11.81 -36.01
N ASN A 24 -2.42 11.78 -34.79
CA ASN A 24 -1.75 12.33 -33.61
C ASN A 24 -0.49 11.55 -33.26
N MET A 25 -0.53 10.21 -33.37
CA MET A 25 0.67 9.38 -33.19
C MET A 25 1.77 9.76 -34.18
N GLU A 26 1.45 9.84 -35.48
CA GLU A 26 2.46 10.18 -36.49
C GLU A 26 3.04 11.59 -36.31
N ALA A 27 2.24 12.54 -35.80
CA ALA A 27 2.70 13.90 -35.49
C ALA A 27 3.58 14.00 -34.22
N LEU A 28 3.44 13.06 -33.27
CA LEU A 28 4.12 13.08 -31.97
C LEU A 28 5.28 12.09 -31.86
N LYS A 29 5.50 11.24 -32.87
CA LYS A 29 6.62 10.31 -32.91
C LYS A 29 7.95 11.06 -32.93
N TYR A 30 8.93 10.49 -32.25
CA TYR A 30 10.30 11.00 -32.32
C TYR A 30 10.95 10.64 -33.66
N ASP A 31 11.97 11.40 -34.05
CA ASP A 31 12.74 11.12 -35.26
C ASP A 31 13.34 9.70 -35.22
N GLY A 32 13.04 8.92 -36.25
CA GLY A 32 13.47 7.52 -36.36
C GLY A 32 12.65 6.52 -35.54
N GLU A 33 11.62 6.96 -34.82
CA GLU A 33 10.71 6.06 -34.11
C GLU A 33 9.76 5.34 -35.07
N SER A 34 9.61 4.03 -34.90
CA SER A 34 8.61 3.26 -35.64
C SER A 34 7.23 3.35 -34.98
N SER A 35 6.16 3.27 -35.76
CA SER A 35 4.79 3.28 -35.20
C SER A 35 4.55 2.10 -34.25
N ALA A 36 5.18 0.95 -34.50
CA ALA A 36 5.18 -0.19 -33.58
C ALA A 36 5.90 0.15 -32.25
N GLY A 37 7.06 0.81 -32.32
CA GLY A 37 7.81 1.26 -31.14
C GLY A 37 7.00 2.23 -30.28
N PHE A 38 6.34 3.19 -30.91
CA PHE A 38 5.43 4.12 -30.23
C PHE A 38 4.31 3.37 -29.50
N ILE A 39 3.63 2.45 -30.20
CA ILE A 39 2.50 1.69 -29.63
C ILE A 39 2.94 0.84 -28.43
N VAL A 40 4.07 0.13 -28.55
CA VAL A 40 4.60 -0.70 -27.46
C VAL A 40 4.92 0.18 -26.24
N THR A 41 5.59 1.31 -26.44
CA THR A 41 5.92 2.26 -25.37
C THR A 41 4.66 2.82 -24.71
N ALA A 42 3.66 3.22 -25.49
CA ALA A 42 2.38 3.70 -24.97
C ALA A 42 1.65 2.64 -24.13
N MET A 43 1.63 1.39 -24.60
CA MET A 43 1.05 0.26 -23.87
C MET A 43 1.79 0.00 -22.54
N GLN A 44 3.12 -0.01 -22.55
CA GLN A 44 3.93 -0.17 -21.35
C GLN A 44 3.66 0.95 -20.34
N GLY A 45 3.58 2.19 -20.80
CA GLY A 45 3.25 3.34 -19.96
C GLY A 45 1.87 3.22 -19.30
N GLU A 46 0.87 2.73 -20.03
CA GLU A 46 -0.47 2.50 -19.47
C GLU A 46 -0.50 1.37 -18.44
N VAL A 47 0.22 0.26 -18.68
CA VAL A 47 0.37 -0.82 -17.70
C VAL A 47 0.99 -0.30 -16.41
N ALA A 48 2.09 0.46 -16.52
CA ALA A 48 2.75 1.06 -15.35
C ALA A 48 1.81 1.99 -14.58
N ARG A 49 1.05 2.86 -15.27
CA ARG A 49 0.06 3.75 -14.63
C ARG A 49 -0.99 2.99 -13.83
N ARG A 50 -1.49 1.87 -14.34
CA ARG A 50 -2.49 1.04 -13.64
C ARG A 50 -1.91 0.31 -12.44
N GLN A 51 -0.73 -0.28 -12.59
CA GLN A 51 0.00 -0.90 -11.48
C GLN A 51 0.30 0.10 -10.36
N LEU A 52 0.67 1.34 -10.71
CA LEU A 52 0.87 2.42 -9.74
C LEU A 52 -0.42 2.76 -8.99
N LYS A 53 -1.57 2.88 -9.67
CA LYS A 53 -2.86 3.14 -9.02
C LYS A 53 -3.28 2.02 -8.07
N GLU A 54 -3.11 0.76 -8.47
CA GLU A 54 -3.34 -0.41 -7.62
C GLU A 54 -2.41 -0.38 -6.40
N SER A 55 -1.11 -0.16 -6.61
CA SER A 55 -0.13 -0.06 -5.52
C SER A 55 -0.38 1.10 -4.56
N GLY A 56 -0.96 2.21 -5.03
CA GLY A 56 -1.28 3.37 -4.19
C GLY A 56 -2.43 3.07 -3.22
N ALA A 57 -3.47 2.41 -3.71
CA ALA A 57 -4.58 1.92 -2.88
C ALA A 57 -4.09 0.84 -1.89
N ASP A 58 -3.28 -0.11 -2.37
CA ASP A 58 -2.72 -1.17 -1.52
C ASP A 58 -1.77 -0.63 -0.45
N LYS A 59 -0.95 0.38 -0.78
CA LYS A 59 -0.09 1.08 0.19
C LYS A 59 -0.90 1.81 1.24
N LEU A 60 -1.97 2.51 0.86
CA LEU A 60 -2.85 3.19 1.80
C LEU A 60 -3.55 2.18 2.73
N ALA A 61 -4.06 1.09 2.17
CA ALA A 61 -4.66 0.00 2.94
C ALA A 61 -3.65 -0.59 3.94
N THR A 62 -2.41 -0.86 3.50
CA THR A 62 -1.34 -1.37 4.36
C THR A 62 -0.99 -0.37 5.48
N GLN A 63 -0.92 0.93 5.17
CA GLN A 63 -0.67 1.97 6.17
C GLN A 63 -1.79 2.05 7.22
N LEU A 64 -3.05 1.94 6.78
CA LEU A 64 -4.21 1.93 7.68
C LEU A 64 -4.20 0.71 8.61
N THR A 65 -3.90 -0.48 8.09
CA THR A 65 -3.78 -1.70 8.90
C THR A 65 -2.69 -1.54 9.97
N ASN A 66 -1.51 -1.06 9.58
CA ASN A 66 -0.41 -0.83 10.53
C ASN A 66 -0.79 0.21 11.61
N ALA A 67 -1.54 1.25 11.24
CA ALA A 67 -2.00 2.26 12.20
C ALA A 67 -3.02 1.67 13.20
N LEU A 68 -3.92 0.79 12.74
CA LEU A 68 -4.86 0.08 13.61
C LEU A 68 -4.15 -0.84 14.59
N GLU A 69 -3.17 -1.63 14.12
CA GLU A 69 -2.34 -2.48 14.99
C GLU A 69 -1.57 -1.66 16.04
N ALA A 70 -1.07 -0.48 15.67
CA ALA A 70 -0.38 0.40 16.62
C ALA A 70 -1.34 0.92 17.71
N LEU A 71 -2.58 1.26 17.35
CA LEU A 71 -3.60 1.68 18.32
C LEU A 71 -3.99 0.55 19.27
N GLU A 72 -4.10 -0.68 18.79
CA GLU A 72 -4.37 -1.86 19.61
C GLU A 72 -3.27 -2.06 20.66
N ARG A 73 -1.99 -2.02 20.25
CA ARG A 73 -0.84 -2.08 21.17
C ARG A 73 -0.84 -0.97 22.21
N ILE A 74 -1.21 0.26 21.83
CA ILE A 74 -1.34 1.37 22.78
C ILE A 74 -2.43 1.06 23.81
N GLY A 75 -3.54 0.46 23.39
CA GLY A 75 -4.60 -0.01 24.27
C GLY A 75 -4.10 -1.03 25.29
N GLU A 76 -3.37 -2.06 24.84
CA GLU A 76 -2.78 -3.09 25.70
C GLU A 76 -1.80 -2.51 26.73
N VAL A 77 -0.91 -1.60 26.30
CA VAL A 77 0.03 -0.93 27.20
C VAL A 77 -0.72 -0.08 28.23
N GLY A 78 -1.79 0.61 27.79
CA GLY A 78 -2.63 1.42 28.68
C GLY A 78 -3.33 0.60 29.76
N THR A 79 -3.87 -0.57 29.42
CA THR A 79 -4.51 -1.47 30.41
C THR A 79 -3.48 -2.00 31.41
N GLN A 80 -2.32 -2.46 30.93
CA GLN A 80 -1.23 -2.93 31.80
C GLN A 80 -0.73 -1.83 32.75
N ALA A 81 -0.52 -0.62 32.25
CA ALA A 81 -0.12 0.51 33.08
C ALA A 81 -1.17 0.83 34.15
N GLY A 82 -2.46 0.77 33.81
CA GLY A 82 -3.57 0.95 34.75
C GLY A 82 -3.58 -0.11 35.87
N GLU A 83 -3.31 -1.37 35.54
CA GLU A 83 -3.19 -2.44 36.54
C GLU A 83 -2.00 -2.25 37.46
N GLN A 84 -0.85 -1.87 36.91
CA GLN A 84 0.36 -1.58 37.70
C GLN A 84 0.13 -0.42 38.67
N LEU A 85 -0.53 0.65 38.23
CA LEU A 85 -0.90 1.78 39.09
C LEU A 85 -1.83 1.35 40.22
N ARG A 86 -2.84 0.50 39.95
CA ARG A 86 -3.72 -0.03 41.00
C ARG A 86 -2.95 -0.83 42.05
N LYS A 87 -1.98 -1.66 41.62
CA LYS A 87 -1.13 -2.41 42.56
C LYS A 87 -0.32 -1.46 43.45
N LEU A 88 0.29 -0.43 42.87
CA LEU A 88 1.03 0.58 43.64
C LEU A 88 0.15 1.33 44.65
N VAL A 89 -1.07 1.71 44.25
CA VAL A 89 -2.04 2.37 45.17
C VAL A 89 -2.43 1.46 46.33
N ASN A 90 -2.63 0.17 46.08
CA ASN A 90 -2.95 -0.79 47.14
C ASN A 90 -1.78 -0.97 48.11
N ILE A 91 -0.55 -1.12 47.61
CA ILE A 91 0.66 -1.21 48.45
C ILE A 91 0.80 0.04 49.34
N ALA A 92 0.66 1.23 48.76
CA ALA A 92 0.77 2.48 49.53
C ALA A 92 -0.33 2.61 50.61
N ARG A 93 -1.54 2.09 50.36
CA ARG A 93 -2.62 2.05 51.35
C ARG A 93 -2.31 1.09 52.48
N ASP A 94 -1.80 -0.10 52.17
CA ASP A 94 -1.44 -1.11 53.16
C ASP A 94 -0.30 -0.62 54.06
N GLU A 95 0.73 0.00 53.48
CA GLU A 95 1.83 0.64 54.23
C GLU A 95 1.33 1.79 55.11
N ALA A 96 0.45 2.66 54.59
CA ALA A 96 -0.13 3.74 55.38
C ALA A 96 -1.00 3.23 56.55
N ALA A 97 -1.67 2.09 56.39
CA ALA A 97 -2.44 1.45 57.44
C ALA A 97 -1.54 0.82 58.52
N GLN A 98 -0.47 0.13 58.10
CA GLN A 98 0.56 -0.43 59.01
C GLN A 98 1.17 0.67 59.88
N LEU A 99 1.63 1.78 59.28
CA LEU A 99 2.22 2.91 60.00
C LEU A 99 1.26 3.60 60.98
N LYS A 100 -0.06 3.49 60.77
CA LYS A 100 -1.08 4.01 61.70
C LYS A 100 -1.42 3.02 62.82
N GLY A 101 -1.32 1.72 62.56
CA GLY A 101 -1.54 0.66 63.55
C GLY A 101 -0.39 0.50 64.55
N ASP A 102 0.85 0.69 64.09
CA ASP A 102 2.08 0.57 64.89
C ASP A 102 2.32 1.74 65.87
N LYS A 103 1.49 2.79 65.79
CA LYS A 103 1.54 3.99 66.66
C LYS A 103 0.61 3.92 67.88
N ARG A 104 0.12 2.73 68.26
CA ARG A 104 -0.75 2.53 69.44
C ARG A 104 -0.07 1.71 70.53
#